data_AF-A0A1E1J781-F1
#
_entry.id   AF-A0A1E1J781-F1
#
_cell.length_a   1.000
_cell.length_b   1.000
_cell.length_c   1.000
_cell.angle_alpha   90.00
_cell.angle_beta   90.00
_cell.angle_gamma   90.00
#
_symmetry.space_group_name_H-M   'P 1'
#
loop_
_entity.id
_entity.type
_entity.pdbx_description
1 polymer ?
#
loop_
_entity_poly.entity_id
_entity_poly.type
_entity_poly.pdbx_seq_one_letter_code
_entity_poly.pdbx_strand_id
1 'polypeptide(L)'
;MADTYESLATEKRLTPEELDRQVERLTAPRRAVELRDPFEVCPTKRISAEALSKMTDRLYTQSLQHKQELLAAAEQVAYGVHTRGTALSGSPLTPEDQEQSVKRMFHDTLERKRRNMEQLRRQYRYHSPADKTKVPLKTFVQHMYYDRLEAEKKTEKYLYDTYLAPTAIHTGTISRVQADETSNRLCTTK
;
A
#
# COMPACT_ATOMS: atom_id res chain seq x y z
N MET A 1 5.82 -8.68 62.36
CA MET A 1 5.89 -9.00 60.92
C MET A 1 4.50 -8.77 60.38
N ALA A 2 4.32 -7.56 59.85
CA ALA A 2 3.06 -6.99 59.42
C ALA A 2 2.84 -7.24 57.92
N ASP A 3 1.61 -6.92 57.48
CA ASP A 3 1.19 -6.64 56.10
C ASP A 3 0.83 -7.84 55.23
N THR A 4 -0.46 -7.93 54.80
CA THR A 4 -0.86 -8.02 53.36
C THR A 4 -2.35 -8.30 53.02
N TYR A 5 -3.34 -8.32 53.93
CA TYR A 5 -4.71 -8.76 53.53
C TYR A 5 -5.93 -7.97 54.06
N GLU A 6 -5.83 -6.66 54.31
CA GLU A 6 -7.00 -5.82 54.61
C GLU A 6 -7.72 -5.24 53.37
N SER A 7 -7.35 -5.60 52.13
CA SER A 7 -7.62 -4.72 50.98
C SER A 7 -8.73 -5.09 49.98
N LEU A 8 -9.75 -5.89 50.32
CA LEU A 8 -10.71 -6.37 49.29
C LEU A 8 -12.21 -6.29 49.62
N ALA A 9 -12.68 -5.24 50.30
CA ALA A 9 -14.13 -4.98 50.33
C ALA A 9 -14.48 -3.52 50.64
N THR A 10 -14.26 -2.64 49.66
CA THR A 10 -14.99 -1.36 49.60
C THR A 10 -15.71 -1.34 48.26
N GLU A 11 -17.04 -1.48 48.29
CA GLU A 11 -17.90 -1.19 47.14
C GLU A 11 -17.55 0.21 46.63
N LYS A 12 -16.89 0.29 45.46
CA LYS A 12 -16.46 1.57 44.89
C LYS A 12 -17.70 2.35 44.46
N ARG A 13 -18.22 3.17 45.36
CA ARG A 13 -19.20 4.21 45.03
C ARG A 13 -18.48 5.23 44.16
N LEU A 14 -19.10 5.57 43.03
CA LEU A 14 -18.57 6.54 42.09
C LEU A 14 -18.35 7.86 42.85
N THR A 15 -17.11 8.34 42.84
CA THR A 15 -16.78 9.60 43.52
C THR A 15 -17.49 10.76 42.82
N PRO A 16 -17.81 11.86 43.52
CA PRO A 16 -18.47 13.01 42.89
C PRO A 16 -17.67 13.55 41.69
N GLU A 17 -16.33 13.52 41.78
CA GLU A 17 -15.45 13.91 40.67
C GLU A 17 -15.55 12.99 39.45
N GLU A 18 -15.77 11.69 39.65
CA GLU A 18 -15.99 10.73 38.57
C GLU A 18 -17.36 10.90 37.92
N LEU A 19 -18.39 11.26 38.71
CA LEU A 19 -19.70 11.64 38.19
C LEU A 19 -19.62 12.90 37.34
N ASP A 20 -18.92 13.93 37.80
CA ASP A 20 -18.79 15.19 37.07
C ASP A 20 -18.06 14.99 35.73
N ARG A 21 -16.99 14.17 35.71
CA ARG A 21 -16.32 13.78 34.46
C ARG A 21 -17.22 13.02 33.51
N GLN A 22 -18.12 12.20 34.03
CA GLN A 22 -19.09 11.47 33.22
C GLN A 22 -20.16 12.39 32.65
N VAL A 23 -20.65 13.35 33.45
CA VAL A 23 -21.57 14.41 32.99
C VAL A 23 -20.89 15.23 31.90
N GLU A 24 -19.69 15.75 32.14
CA GLU A 24 -18.91 16.50 31.14
C GLU A 24 -18.75 15.74 29.83
N ARG A 25 -18.45 14.45 29.88
CA ARG A 25 -18.32 13.62 28.67
C ARG A 25 -19.64 13.49 27.91
N LEU A 26 -20.77 13.40 28.62
CA LEU A 26 -22.09 13.23 28.03
C LEU A 26 -22.69 14.55 27.52
N THR A 27 -22.39 15.65 28.20
CA THR A 27 -22.90 16.98 27.86
C THR A 27 -21.95 17.78 26.97
N ALA A 28 -20.71 17.34 26.81
CA ALA A 28 -19.76 18.03 25.94
C ALA A 28 -20.28 18.07 24.49
N PRO A 29 -20.19 19.24 23.83
CA PRO A 29 -20.53 19.34 22.42
C PRO A 29 -19.60 18.42 21.61
N ARG A 30 -20.16 17.74 20.60
CA ARG A 30 -19.36 16.92 19.70
C ARG A 30 -18.28 17.80 19.08
N ARG A 31 -17.02 17.37 19.20
CA ARG A 31 -15.89 18.05 18.56
C ARG A 31 -16.16 18.11 17.06
N ALA A 32 -15.99 19.28 16.46
CA ALA A 32 -16.10 19.43 15.02
C ALA A 32 -15.12 18.45 14.35
N VAL A 33 -15.65 17.53 13.56
CA VAL A 33 -14.83 16.61 12.79
C VAL A 33 -14.29 17.38 11.60
N GLU A 34 -12.97 17.48 11.49
CA GLU A 34 -12.33 18.00 10.29
C GLU A 34 -12.66 17.03 9.13
N LEU A 35 -13.60 17.41 8.28
CA LEU A 35 -13.91 16.68 7.05
C LEU A 35 -12.72 16.83 6.11
N ARG A 36 -11.84 15.82 6.09
CA ARG A 36 -10.79 15.73 5.09
C ARG A 36 -11.41 15.20 3.79
N ASP A 37 -11.36 16.00 2.73
CA ASP A 37 -11.88 15.60 1.44
C ASP A 37 -11.17 14.32 0.95
N PRO A 38 -11.92 13.32 0.44
CA PRO A 38 -11.36 12.04 -0.02
C PRO A 38 -10.52 12.18 -1.30
N PHE A 39 -10.60 13.33 -1.97
CA PHE A 39 -9.79 13.67 -3.13
C PHE A 39 -9.01 14.94 -2.84
N GLU A 40 -7.71 14.81 -2.62
CA GLU A 40 -6.79 15.95 -2.64
C GLU A 40 -6.79 16.50 -4.08
N VAL A 41 -7.57 17.55 -4.33
CA VAL A 41 -7.62 18.22 -5.64
C VAL A 41 -6.23 18.78 -5.92
N CYS A 42 -5.44 18.00 -6.64
CA CYS A 42 -4.08 18.28 -7.09
C CYS A 42 -3.10 18.60 -5.95
N PRO A 43 -2.34 17.62 -5.41
CA PRO A 43 -1.19 17.93 -4.57
C PRO A 43 -0.19 18.74 -5.39
N THR A 44 -0.19 20.07 -5.21
CA THR A 44 0.77 20.96 -5.86
C THR A 44 2.13 20.70 -5.24
N LYS A 45 2.90 19.80 -5.86
CA LYS A 45 4.29 19.57 -5.49
C LYS A 45 5.06 20.86 -5.72
N ARG A 46 5.49 21.51 -4.64
CA ARG A 46 6.39 22.67 -4.75
C ARG A 46 7.76 22.16 -5.22
N ILE A 47 8.07 22.44 -6.48
CA ILE A 47 9.37 22.10 -7.07
C ILE A 47 10.40 23.07 -6.50
N SER A 48 11.53 22.57 -6.03
CA SER A 48 12.62 23.43 -5.56
C SER A 48 13.23 24.21 -6.73
N ALA A 49 13.78 25.40 -6.46
CA ALA A 49 14.42 26.22 -7.49
C ALA A 49 15.54 25.46 -8.23
N GLU A 50 16.28 24.60 -7.52
CA GLU A 50 17.32 23.75 -8.10
C GLU A 50 16.77 22.65 -9.01
N ALA A 51 15.59 22.09 -8.70
CA ALA A 51 14.96 21.10 -9.56
C ALA A 51 14.39 21.75 -10.82
N LEU A 52 13.88 22.99 -10.70
CA LEU A 52 13.48 23.78 -11.86
C LEU A 52 14.67 24.12 -12.76
N SER A 53 15.80 24.57 -12.20
CA SER A 53 16.99 24.90 -13.01
C SER A 53 17.55 23.67 -13.75
N LYS A 54 17.65 22.52 -13.07
CA LYS A 54 18.05 21.26 -13.71
C LYS A 54 17.10 20.86 -14.84
N MET A 55 15.80 21.10 -14.67
CA MET A 55 14.81 20.80 -15.69
C MET A 55 14.92 21.76 -16.88
N THR A 56 15.13 23.06 -16.63
CA THR A 56 15.36 24.05 -17.70
C THR A 56 16.63 23.77 -18.46
N ASP A 57 17.72 23.38 -17.78
CA ASP A 57 18.98 23.04 -18.45
C ASP A 57 18.80 21.82 -19.36
N ARG A 58 18.20 20.75 -18.84
CA ARG A 58 17.95 19.54 -19.64
C ARG A 58 17.04 19.80 -20.83
N LEU A 59 15.95 20.53 -20.64
CA LEU A 59 14.94 20.71 -21.69
C LEU A 59 15.35 21.77 -22.70
N TYR A 60 16.06 22.81 -22.28
CA TYR A 60 16.34 23.97 -23.11
C TYR A 60 17.82 24.07 -23.51
N THR A 61 18.75 24.13 -22.56
CA THR A 61 20.15 24.39 -22.89
C THR A 61 20.78 23.20 -23.63
N GLN A 62 20.56 21.98 -23.12
CA GLN A 62 21.05 20.75 -23.78
C GLN A 62 20.39 20.52 -25.13
N SER A 63 19.10 20.86 -25.27
CA SER A 63 18.41 20.67 -26.55
C SER A 63 18.88 21.67 -27.61
N LEU A 64 19.21 22.90 -27.23
CA LEU A 64 19.83 23.88 -28.12
C LEU A 64 21.25 23.46 -28.52
N GLN A 65 22.07 23.00 -27.57
CA GLN A 65 23.41 22.48 -27.86
C GLN A 65 23.35 21.33 -28.86
N HIS A 66 22.50 20.33 -28.61
CA HIS A 66 22.32 19.20 -29.52
C HIS A 66 21.85 19.65 -30.92
N LYS A 67 20.96 20.64 -31.01
CA LYS A 67 20.55 21.20 -32.31
C LYS A 67 21.70 21.90 -33.02
N GLN A 68 22.51 22.67 -32.30
CA GLN A 68 23.69 23.33 -32.86
C GLN A 68 24.73 22.32 -33.34
N GLU A 69 24.98 21.26 -32.58
CA GLU A 69 25.88 20.17 -32.98
C GLU A 69 25.39 19.46 -34.23
N LEU A 70 24.08 19.17 -34.32
CA LEU A 70 23.49 18.59 -35.53
C LEU A 70 23.61 19.51 -36.74
N LEU A 71 23.39 20.82 -36.57
CA LEU A 71 23.55 21.80 -37.65
C LEU A 71 25.01 21.90 -38.07
N ALA A 72 25.95 21.99 -37.14
CA ALA A 72 27.38 22.02 -37.44
C ALA A 72 27.82 20.73 -38.15
N ALA A 73 27.32 19.56 -37.73
CA ALA A 73 27.59 18.29 -38.41
C ALA A 73 26.99 18.27 -39.83
N ALA A 74 25.76 18.78 -40.02
CA ALA A 74 25.13 18.88 -41.33
C ALA A 74 25.88 19.87 -42.26
N GLU A 75 26.34 20.99 -41.72
CA GLU A 75 27.17 21.97 -42.43
C GLU A 75 28.53 21.39 -42.81
N GLN A 76 29.16 20.61 -41.93
CA GLN A 76 30.40 19.89 -42.24
C GLN A 76 30.19 18.82 -43.31
N VAL A 77 29.06 18.12 -43.32
CA VAL A 77 28.72 17.17 -44.39
C VAL A 77 28.45 17.90 -45.71
N ALA A 78 27.76 19.04 -45.66
CA ALA A 78 27.40 19.81 -46.86
C ALA A 78 28.58 20.59 -47.45
N TYR A 79 29.48 21.11 -46.63
CA TYR A 79 30.52 22.08 -47.02
C TYR A 79 31.93 21.73 -46.55
N GLY A 80 32.11 20.73 -45.69
CA GLY A 80 33.33 20.55 -44.90
C GLY A 80 34.53 19.98 -45.66
N VAL A 81 34.39 19.15 -46.70
CA VAL A 81 35.58 18.53 -47.37
C VAL A 81 35.43 18.33 -48.88
N HIS A 82 34.33 18.76 -49.52
CA HIS A 82 34.22 18.67 -50.97
C HIS A 82 34.29 20.06 -51.59
N THR A 83 35.44 20.34 -52.21
CA THR A 83 35.59 21.37 -53.25
C THR A 83 34.30 21.46 -54.05
N ARG A 84 33.70 22.66 -54.14
CA ARG A 84 32.35 22.92 -54.69
C ARG A 84 32.10 22.39 -56.13
N GLY A 85 33.06 21.73 -56.77
CA GLY A 85 32.92 21.01 -58.04
C GLY A 85 32.80 19.47 -57.96
N THR A 86 33.10 18.82 -56.83
CA THR A 86 33.08 17.34 -56.72
C THR A 86 31.80 16.75 -56.12
N ALA A 87 30.99 17.55 -55.41
CA ALA A 87 29.73 17.07 -54.82
C ALA A 87 28.63 16.71 -55.85
N LEU A 88 28.73 17.27 -57.07
CA LEU A 88 27.87 16.89 -58.21
C LEU A 88 28.52 15.85 -59.13
N SER A 89 29.79 15.51 -58.87
CA SER A 89 30.56 14.48 -59.58
C SER A 89 30.90 13.35 -58.62
N GLY A 90 29.90 12.87 -57.88
CA GLY A 90 30.02 11.61 -57.17
C GLY A 90 30.30 10.51 -58.19
N SER A 91 31.41 9.77 -58.01
CA SER A 91 31.67 8.56 -58.79
C SER A 91 30.41 7.69 -58.80
N PRO A 92 30.01 7.10 -59.94
CA PRO A 92 28.83 6.24 -60.00
C PRO A 92 28.92 5.18 -58.89
N LEU A 93 27.84 5.05 -58.13
CA LEU A 93 27.76 4.16 -56.97
C LEU A 93 28.14 2.75 -57.42
N THR A 94 29.11 2.13 -56.75
CA THR A 94 29.52 0.77 -57.11
C THR A 94 28.34 -0.19 -56.97
N PRO A 95 28.27 -1.28 -57.74
CA PRO A 95 27.16 -2.24 -57.62
C PRO A 95 27.04 -2.79 -56.19
N GLU A 96 28.17 -2.97 -55.49
CA GLU A 96 28.20 -3.40 -54.10
C GLU A 96 27.57 -2.36 -53.16
N ASP A 97 27.86 -1.08 -53.35
CA ASP A 97 27.24 0.01 -52.58
C ASP A 97 25.74 0.14 -52.85
N GLN A 98 25.32 -0.11 -54.10
CA GLN A 98 23.90 -0.14 -54.47
C GLN A 98 23.18 -1.28 -53.75
N GLU A 99 23.75 -2.48 -53.77
CA GLU A 99 23.20 -3.63 -53.05
C GLU A 99 23.16 -3.40 -51.54
N GLN A 100 24.20 -2.81 -50.96
CA GLN A 100 24.22 -2.47 -49.54
C GLN A 100 23.18 -1.42 -49.18
N SER A 101 22.98 -0.42 -50.04
CA SER A 101 21.94 0.60 -49.88
C SER A 101 20.55 -0.04 -49.92
N VAL A 102 20.28 -0.91 -50.90
CA VAL A 102 19.01 -1.67 -50.99
C VAL A 102 18.83 -2.56 -49.76
N LYS A 103 19.87 -3.28 -49.32
CA LYS A 103 19.82 -4.11 -48.11
C LYS A 103 19.45 -3.29 -46.87
N ARG A 104 20.10 -2.15 -46.67
CA ARG A 104 19.79 -1.25 -45.54
C ARG A 104 18.38 -0.68 -45.64
N MET A 105 17.96 -0.22 -46.83
CA MET A 105 16.67 0.43 -47.05
C MET A 105 15.50 -0.53 -46.90
N PHE A 106 15.63 -1.76 -47.42
CA PHE A 106 14.50 -2.69 -47.50
C PHE A 106 14.58 -3.83 -46.48
N HIS A 107 15.73 -4.46 -46.29
CA HIS A 107 15.83 -5.59 -45.37
C HIS A 107 15.95 -5.13 -43.92
N ASP A 108 16.90 -4.25 -43.62
CA ASP A 108 17.15 -3.83 -42.23
C ASP A 108 15.97 -3.04 -41.64
N THR A 109 15.29 -2.21 -42.45
CA THR A 109 14.11 -1.46 -42.00
C THR A 109 12.94 -2.37 -41.67
N LEU A 110 12.69 -3.40 -42.50
CA LEU A 110 11.64 -4.39 -42.26
C LEU A 110 11.94 -5.21 -41.00
N GLU A 111 13.19 -5.61 -40.80
CA GLU A 111 13.61 -6.31 -39.59
C GLU A 111 13.44 -5.45 -38.34
N ARG A 112 13.87 -4.19 -38.39
CA ARG A 112 13.68 -3.23 -37.28
C ARG A 112 12.20 -3.04 -36.96
N LYS A 113 11.35 -2.88 -37.99
CA LYS A 113 9.90 -2.75 -37.80
C LYS A 113 9.29 -4.00 -37.16
N ARG A 114 9.68 -5.20 -37.62
CA ARG A 114 9.23 -6.47 -37.03
C ARG A 114 9.64 -6.57 -35.56
N ARG A 115 10.91 -6.32 -35.24
CA ARG A 115 11.42 -6.33 -33.86
C ARG A 115 10.67 -5.33 -32.97
N ASN A 116 10.44 -4.12 -33.46
CA ASN A 116 9.72 -3.09 -32.72
C ASN A 116 8.24 -3.47 -32.48
N MET A 117 7.57 -4.02 -33.49
CA MET A 117 6.21 -4.53 -33.35
C MET A 117 6.11 -5.68 -32.35
N GLU A 118 7.09 -6.58 -32.31
CA GLU A 118 7.15 -7.65 -31.32
C GLU A 118 7.38 -7.13 -29.91
N GLN A 119 8.26 -6.15 -29.74
CA GLN A 119 8.49 -5.48 -28.45
C GLN A 119 7.22 -4.79 -27.94
N LEU A 120 6.53 -4.04 -28.81
CA LEU A 120 5.25 -3.41 -28.48
C LEU A 120 4.20 -4.45 -28.11
N ARG A 121 4.11 -5.55 -28.87
CA ARG A 121 3.21 -6.66 -28.53
C ARG A 121 3.54 -7.23 -27.15
N ARG A 122 4.82 -7.43 -26.81
CA ARG A 122 5.20 -7.93 -25.48
C ARG A 122 4.87 -6.95 -24.36
N GLN A 123 5.08 -5.65 -24.57
CA GLN A 123 4.76 -4.63 -23.56
C GLN A 123 3.25 -4.47 -23.33
N TYR A 124 2.48 -4.39 -24.41
CA TYR A 124 1.05 -4.04 -24.35
C TYR A 124 0.10 -5.23 -24.41
N ARG A 125 0.62 -6.45 -24.56
CA ARG A 125 -0.20 -7.65 -24.40
C ARG A 125 -0.69 -7.69 -22.96
N TYR A 126 -2.01 -7.80 -22.80
CA TYR A 126 -2.61 -8.01 -21.51
C TYR A 126 -2.14 -9.36 -20.95
N HIS A 127 -1.40 -9.32 -19.85
CA HIS A 127 -1.02 -10.51 -19.09
C HIS A 127 -2.07 -10.65 -17.99
N SER A 128 -2.99 -11.61 -18.14
CA SER A 128 -3.81 -12.01 -16.99
C SER A 128 -2.84 -12.58 -15.96
N PRO A 129 -2.85 -12.11 -14.70
CA PRO A 129 -2.10 -12.79 -13.65
C PRO A 129 -2.58 -14.25 -13.62
N ALA A 130 -1.64 -15.17 -13.78
CA ALA A 130 -1.92 -16.61 -13.79
C ALA A 130 -2.52 -17.04 -12.44
N ASP A 131 -2.15 -16.33 -11.37
CA ASP A 131 -2.48 -16.66 -10.00
C ASP A 131 -3.73 -15.91 -9.51
N LYS A 132 -4.82 -15.95 -10.27
CA LYS A 132 -6.13 -15.71 -9.66
C LYS A 132 -6.47 -16.95 -8.84
N THR A 133 -5.95 -17.02 -7.61
CA THR A 133 -6.31 -18.08 -6.65
C THR A 133 -7.81 -18.01 -6.41
N LYS A 134 -8.55 -18.85 -7.14
CA LYS A 134 -9.99 -18.99 -6.93
C LYS A 134 -10.17 -19.55 -5.52
N VAL A 135 -10.71 -18.73 -4.62
CA VAL A 135 -11.03 -19.16 -3.27
C VAL A 135 -12.09 -20.27 -3.39
N PRO A 136 -11.83 -21.48 -2.88
CA PRO A 136 -12.78 -22.57 -2.99
C PRO A 136 -14.06 -22.22 -2.23
N LEU A 137 -15.22 -22.52 -2.81
CA LEU A 137 -16.53 -22.12 -2.31
C LEU A 137 -16.73 -22.48 -0.83
N LYS A 138 -16.22 -23.64 -0.40
CA LYS A 138 -16.28 -24.09 0.99
C LYS A 138 -15.62 -23.10 1.96
N THR A 139 -14.43 -22.60 1.63
CA THR A 139 -13.71 -21.62 2.47
C THR A 139 -14.43 -20.27 2.51
N PHE A 140 -15.01 -19.85 1.38
CA PHE A 140 -15.81 -18.63 1.33
C PHE A 140 -17.06 -18.72 2.22
N VAL A 141 -17.81 -19.83 2.12
CA VAL A 141 -19.00 -20.06 2.96
C VAL A 141 -18.63 -20.11 4.44
N GLN A 142 -17.48 -20.72 4.77
CA GLN A 142 -16.99 -20.78 6.15
C GLN A 142 -16.73 -19.39 6.74
N HIS A 143 -15.97 -18.55 6.03
CA HIS A 143 -15.68 -17.19 6.49
C HIS A 143 -16.90 -16.27 6.52
N MET A 144 -17.85 -16.45 5.60
CA MET A 144 -19.03 -15.58 5.53
C MET A 144 -20.06 -15.90 6.61
N TYR A 145 -20.27 -17.18 6.94
CA TYR A 145 -21.39 -17.61 7.77
C TYR A 145 -20.97 -18.23 9.10
N TYR A 146 -20.02 -19.17 9.09
CA TYR A 146 -19.72 -19.95 10.30
C TYR A 146 -18.84 -19.17 11.28
N ASP A 147 -17.83 -18.45 10.78
CA ASP A 147 -16.88 -17.73 11.63
C ASP A 147 -17.55 -16.66 12.52
N ARG A 148 -18.57 -15.96 11.99
CA ARG A 148 -19.32 -14.96 12.76
C ARG A 148 -20.19 -15.59 13.84
N LEU A 149 -20.88 -16.68 13.51
CA LEU A 149 -21.69 -17.42 14.49
C LEU A 149 -20.82 -18.01 15.60
N GLU A 150 -19.62 -18.47 15.26
CA GLU A 150 -18.65 -18.95 16.25
C GLU A 150 -18.12 -17.80 17.13
N ALA A 151 -17.87 -16.63 16.56
CA ALA A 151 -17.46 -15.44 17.31
C ALA A 151 -18.54 -15.01 18.31
N GLU A 152 -19.80 -14.92 17.88
CA GLU A 152 -20.92 -14.59 18.76
C GLU A 152 -21.04 -15.59 19.91
N LYS A 153 -21.03 -16.89 19.62
CA LYS A 153 -21.04 -17.94 20.66
C LYS A 153 -19.86 -17.83 21.64
N LYS A 154 -18.67 -17.47 21.17
CA LYS A 154 -17.51 -17.25 22.04
C LYS A 154 -17.71 -16.03 22.94
N THR A 155 -18.29 -14.96 22.41
CA THR A 155 -18.62 -13.77 23.22
C THR A 155 -19.70 -14.06 24.24
N GLU A 156 -20.74 -14.81 23.89
CA GLU A 156 -21.80 -15.21 24.83
C GLU A 156 -21.23 -16.05 25.98
N LYS A 157 -20.39 -17.04 25.68
CA LYS A 157 -19.70 -17.84 26.70
C LYS A 157 -18.84 -16.98 27.61
N TYR A 158 -18.05 -16.08 27.01
CA TYR A 158 -17.21 -15.16 27.77
C TYR A 158 -18.02 -14.28 28.73
N LEU A 159 -19.14 -13.71 28.26
CA LEU A 159 -20.02 -12.89 29.08
C LEU A 159 -20.70 -13.73 30.18
N TYR A 160 -21.14 -14.94 29.85
CA TYR A 160 -21.72 -15.87 30.83
C TYR A 160 -20.73 -16.20 31.94
N ASP A 161 -19.50 -16.59 31.58
CA ASP A 161 -18.46 -16.95 32.53
C ASP A 161 -18.03 -15.75 33.40
N THR A 162 -18.04 -14.55 32.83
CA THR A 162 -17.62 -13.33 33.53
C THR A 162 -18.68 -12.82 34.52
N TYR A 163 -19.97 -12.87 34.13
CA TYR A 163 -21.03 -12.16 34.87
C TYR A 163 -22.05 -13.09 35.52
N LEU A 164 -22.37 -14.22 34.88
CA LEU A 164 -23.44 -15.10 35.34
C LEU A 164 -22.89 -16.24 36.20
N ALA A 165 -21.84 -16.92 35.75
CA ALA A 165 -21.23 -18.04 36.48
C ALA A 165 -20.80 -17.70 37.92
N PRO A 166 -20.23 -16.52 38.23
CA PRO A 166 -19.86 -16.16 39.61
C PRO A 166 -21.07 -15.91 40.52
N THR A 167 -22.20 -15.48 39.93
CA THR A 167 -23.44 -15.20 40.66
C THR A 167 -24.38 -16.39 40.76
N ALA A 168 -24.10 -17.46 40.00
CA ALA A 168 -24.90 -18.66 40.00
C ALA A 168 -24.76 -19.37 41.35
N ILE A 169 -25.87 -19.42 42.10
CA ILE A 169 -25.95 -20.19 43.34
C ILE A 169 -25.78 -21.66 42.96
N HIS A 170 -24.67 -22.27 43.36
CA HIS A 170 -24.43 -23.70 43.15
C HIS A 170 -25.43 -24.49 44.02
N THR A 171 -26.49 -25.01 43.41
CA THR A 171 -27.53 -25.80 44.09
C THR A 171 -27.20 -27.30 44.19
N GLY A 172 -25.96 -27.69 43.86
CA GLY A 172 -25.47 -29.07 43.90
C GLY A 172 -24.91 -29.50 45.25
N THR A 173 -24.61 -30.79 45.38
CA THR A 173 -23.90 -31.35 46.53
C THR A 173 -22.42 -30.97 46.48
N ILE A 174 -21.91 -30.37 47.55
CA ILE A 174 -20.49 -29.99 47.67
C ILE A 174 -19.67 -31.26 47.99
N SER A 175 -18.52 -31.43 47.35
CA SER A 175 -17.62 -32.54 47.66
C SER A 175 -17.00 -32.37 49.07
N ARG A 176 -16.65 -33.47 49.74
CA ARG A 176 -16.07 -33.43 51.09
C ARG A 176 -14.83 -32.52 51.18
N VAL A 177 -13.98 -32.54 50.15
CA VAL A 177 -12.77 -31.71 50.06
C VAL A 177 -13.12 -30.21 50.01
N GLN A 178 -14.11 -29.81 49.21
CA GLN A 178 -14.57 -28.43 49.13
C GLN A 178 -15.27 -27.97 50.42
N ALA A 179 -15.97 -28.88 51.11
CA ALA A 179 -16.55 -28.61 52.42
C ALA A 179 -15.47 -28.37 53.50
N ASP A 180 -14.39 -29.15 53.50
CA ASP A 180 -13.26 -28.96 54.41
C ASP A 180 -12.51 -27.64 54.11
N GLU A 181 -12.31 -27.30 52.83
CA GLU A 181 -11.70 -26.02 52.43
C GLU A 181 -12.54 -24.79 52.82
N THR A 182 -13.86 -24.86 52.63
CA THR A 182 -14.78 -23.78 53.04
C THR A 182 -14.87 -23.66 54.55
N SER A 183 -14.94 -24.78 55.27
CA SER A 183 -14.89 -24.81 56.74
C SER A 183 -13.62 -24.15 57.28
N ASN A 184 -12.46 -24.46 56.70
CA ASN A 184 -11.18 -23.86 57.10
C ASN A 184 -11.11 -22.35 56.81
N ARG A 185 -11.77 -21.85 55.76
CA ARG A 185 -11.87 -20.42 55.47
C ARG A 185 -12.77 -19.67 56.46
N LEU A 186 -13.88 -20.31 56.87
CA LEU A 186 -14.85 -19.74 57.81
C LEU A 186 -14.39 -19.85 59.28
N CYS A 187 -13.62 -20.89 59.61
CA CYS A 187 -12.98 -21.08 60.91
C CYS A 187 -11.64 -20.32 60.96
N THR A 188 -11.66 -19.00 60.76
CA THR A 188 -10.53 -18.13 61.11
C THR A 188 -10.82 -17.39 62.41
N THR A 189 -11.09 -18.15 63.47
CA THR A 189 -11.03 -17.65 64.84
C THR A 189 -9.67 -18.03 65.43
N LYS A 190 -8.80 -17.03 65.61
CA LYS A 190 -7.92 -16.99 66.78
C LYS A 190 -8.69 -16.36 67.93
#